data_AF-A0A413S321-F1
#
_entry.id   AF-A0A413S321-F1
#
_cell.length_a   1.000
_cell.length_b   1.000
_cell.length_c   1.000
_cell.angle_alpha   90.00
_cell.angle_beta   90.00
_cell.angle_gamma   90.00
#
_symmetry.space_group_name_H-M   'P 1'
#
loop_
_entity.id
_entity.type
_entity.pdbx_description
1 polymer ?
#
loop_
_entity_poly.entity_id
_entity_poly.type
_entity_poly.pdbx_seq_one_letter_code
_entity_poly.pdbx_strand_id
1 'polypeptide(L)'
;MDIFSLGGVILDLLQTVVDFWNDKVSLVFELLGQSPVSFKDGGPWGVIANLEPIFVAVGSSLVVLFFVIGFCSESIDIKEEVRFETILRMLMRIGMAEWLVANNETIMKAFFTSAGNLVGLMTQGKTTKLKIPDEQKEIIKNLGFGESLLMMILAVIIALVIIFCGFMLIYTVYFRFLKILVIVPFGALAFSTVSGNRMVSHSAVSYARYFLSIVLEAVTMALAIIVCNAFLNAGLPTFASNYADWTKALMYMCELTFSVAMTVGAVKGAQGLTGKALGL
;
A
#
# COMPACT_ATOMS: atom_id res chain seq x y z
N MET A 1 18.48 36.05 32.42
CA MET A 1 17.51 35.32 33.27
C MET A 1 16.87 34.29 32.34
N ASP A 2 17.66 33.29 31.92
CA ASP A 2 17.37 32.44 30.75
C ASP A 2 17.25 30.95 31.12
N ILE A 3 17.11 30.67 32.42
CA ILE A 3 17.03 29.30 32.97
C ILE A 3 15.64 28.65 32.74
N PHE A 4 14.66 29.41 32.23
CA PHE A 4 13.27 28.97 32.14
C PHE A 4 12.63 29.08 30.73
N SER A 5 13.41 29.30 29.66
CA SER A 5 12.88 29.30 28.29
C SER A 5 12.72 27.88 27.73
N LEU A 6 11.71 27.18 28.25
CA LEU A 6 11.33 25.82 27.81
C LEU A 6 10.91 25.77 26.31
N GLY A 7 10.57 26.90 25.70
CA GLY A 7 10.20 27.00 24.28
C GLY A 7 11.26 26.44 23.31
N GLY A 8 12.55 26.62 23.62
CA GLY A 8 13.63 26.05 22.81
C GLY A 8 13.63 24.51 22.82
N VAL A 9 13.42 23.92 24.00
CA VAL A 9 13.36 22.45 24.18
C VAL A 9 12.14 21.86 23.46
N ILE A 10 11.00 22.54 23.53
CA ILE A 10 9.77 22.13 22.84
C ILE A 10 9.98 22.12 21.33
N LEU A 11 10.58 23.17 20.80
CA LEU A 11 10.85 23.29 19.37
C LEU A 11 11.82 22.20 18.89
N ASP A 12 12.87 21.91 19.65
CA ASP A 12 13.86 20.89 19.31
C ASP A 12 13.24 19.48 19.33
N LEU A 13 12.38 19.20 20.31
CA LEU A 13 11.60 17.97 20.37
C LEU A 13 10.68 17.83 19.16
N LEU A 14 9.90 18.87 18.83
CA LEU A 14 8.99 18.86 17.68
C LEU A 14 9.74 18.69 16.36
N GLN A 15 10.87 19.38 16.20
CA GLN A 15 11.73 19.25 15.02
C GLN A 15 12.24 17.82 14.88
N THR A 16 12.70 17.20 15.98
CA THR A 16 13.17 15.81 16.01
C THR A 16 12.10 14.83 15.54
N VAL A 17 10.86 14.96 16.02
CA VAL A 17 9.78 14.05 15.58
C VAL A 17 9.27 14.32 14.17
N VAL A 18 9.31 15.57 13.71
CA VAL A 18 9.01 15.91 12.31
C VAL A 18 10.07 15.31 11.38
N ASP A 19 11.35 15.37 11.76
CA ASP A 19 12.45 14.77 10.99
C ASP A 19 12.35 13.25 11.00
N PHE A 20 12.03 12.64 12.15
CA PHE A 20 11.72 11.22 12.24
C PHE A 20 10.57 10.83 11.30
N TRP A 21 9.48 11.59 11.30
CA TRP A 21 8.34 11.32 10.40
C TRP A 21 8.74 11.39 8.93
N ASN A 22 9.48 12.44 8.55
CA ASN A 22 9.98 12.60 7.18
C ASN A 22 10.91 11.47 6.75
N ASP A 23 11.78 10.98 7.65
CA ASP A 23 12.62 9.80 7.42
C ASP A 23 11.78 8.55 7.17
N LYS A 24 10.76 8.30 8.00
CA LYS A 24 9.86 7.15 7.80
C LYS A 24 9.05 7.25 6.52
N VAL A 25 8.56 8.43 6.16
CA VAL A 25 7.87 8.65 4.87
C VAL A 25 8.81 8.39 3.70
N SER A 26 10.07 8.85 3.77
CA SER A 26 11.08 8.58 2.74
C SER A 26 11.34 7.08 2.58
N LEU A 27 11.55 6.39 3.70
CA LEU A 27 11.74 4.94 3.71
C LEU A 27 10.53 4.20 3.15
N VAL A 28 9.31 4.66 3.43
CA VAL A 28 8.08 4.10 2.83
C VAL A 28 8.09 4.25 1.31
N PHE A 29 8.44 5.42 0.78
CA PHE A 29 8.50 5.61 -0.67
C PHE A 29 9.54 4.70 -1.34
N GLU A 30 10.71 4.55 -0.73
CA GLU A 30 11.73 3.61 -1.20
C GLU A 30 11.19 2.17 -1.23
N LEU A 31 10.54 1.75 -0.14
CA LEU A 31 9.95 0.41 -0.06
C LEU A 31 8.79 0.21 -1.04
N LEU A 32 7.91 1.19 -1.23
CA LEU A 32 6.78 1.09 -2.16
C LEU A 32 7.23 0.99 -3.63
N GLY A 33 8.37 1.60 -3.96
CA GLY A 33 8.98 1.49 -5.29
C GLY A 33 9.70 0.16 -5.54
N GLN A 34 10.04 -0.59 -4.48
CA GLN A 34 10.72 -1.88 -4.62
C GLN A 34 9.79 -2.99 -5.09
N SER A 35 10.32 -3.85 -5.95
CA SER A 35 9.66 -5.11 -6.33
C SER A 35 9.73 -6.10 -5.16
N PRO A 36 8.67 -6.91 -4.92
CA PRO A 36 8.71 -8.03 -3.98
C PRO A 36 9.86 -9.01 -4.26
N VAL A 37 10.33 -9.10 -5.50
CA VAL A 37 11.44 -9.95 -5.92
C VAL A 37 12.77 -9.49 -5.32
N SER A 38 12.98 -8.17 -5.20
CA SER A 38 14.21 -7.58 -4.68
C SER A 38 14.11 -7.15 -3.22
N PHE A 39 12.92 -7.27 -2.61
CA PHE A 39 12.68 -6.90 -1.23
C PHE A 39 13.57 -7.73 -0.29
N LYS A 40 14.30 -7.06 0.61
CA LYS A 40 15.26 -7.68 1.56
C LYS A 40 16.24 -8.62 0.84
N ASP A 41 16.90 -8.09 -0.19
CA ASP A 41 17.88 -8.79 -1.02
C ASP A 41 17.33 -10.04 -1.73
N GLY A 42 16.00 -10.15 -1.83
CA GLY A 42 15.30 -11.28 -2.44
C GLY A 42 15.20 -12.51 -1.55
N GLY A 43 15.63 -12.46 -0.29
CA GLY A 43 15.55 -13.58 0.64
C GLY A 43 14.11 -14.13 0.80
N PRO A 44 13.11 -13.28 1.13
CA PRO A 44 11.71 -13.72 1.22
C PRO A 44 11.15 -14.24 -0.11
N TRP A 45 11.53 -13.62 -1.23
CA TRP A 45 11.14 -14.09 -2.56
C TRP A 45 11.71 -15.47 -2.86
N GLY A 46 12.97 -15.73 -2.49
CA GLY A 46 13.62 -17.03 -2.69
C GLY A 46 12.85 -18.18 -2.04
N VAL A 47 12.23 -17.96 -0.87
CA VAL A 47 11.35 -18.96 -0.24
C VAL A 47 10.16 -19.29 -1.13
N ILE A 48 9.49 -18.26 -1.67
CA ILE A 48 8.33 -18.42 -2.53
C ILE A 48 8.71 -19.05 -3.88
N ALA A 49 9.79 -18.59 -4.50
CA ALA A 49 10.29 -19.13 -5.77
C ALA A 49 10.66 -20.61 -5.69
N ASN A 50 11.11 -21.09 -4.52
CA ASN A 50 11.38 -22.51 -4.29
C ASN A 50 10.09 -23.34 -4.13
N LEU A 51 9.01 -22.74 -3.63
CA LEU A 51 7.71 -23.40 -3.46
C LEU A 51 6.88 -23.36 -4.75
N GLU A 52 7.05 -22.34 -5.57
CA GLU A 52 6.28 -22.09 -6.79
C GLU A 52 6.17 -23.33 -7.72
N PRO A 53 7.26 -24.08 -8.03
CA PRO A 53 7.17 -25.24 -8.91
C PRO A 53 6.21 -26.33 -8.41
N ILE A 54 6.04 -26.47 -7.09
CA ILE A 54 5.09 -27.44 -6.50
C ILE A 54 3.66 -27.01 -6.83
N PHE A 55 3.35 -25.72 -6.67
CA PHE A 55 2.02 -25.17 -6.98
C PHE A 55 1.73 -25.19 -8.48
N VAL A 56 2.73 -24.92 -9.32
CA VAL A 56 2.62 -25.04 -10.78
C VAL A 56 2.32 -26.49 -11.17
N ALA A 57 3.05 -27.47 -10.63
CA ALA A 57 2.79 -28.89 -10.91
C ALA A 57 1.37 -29.33 -10.52
N VAL A 58 0.90 -28.90 -9.34
CA VAL A 58 -0.49 -29.15 -8.91
C VAL A 58 -1.47 -28.41 -9.82
N GLY A 59 -1.21 -27.16 -10.16
CA GLY A 59 -2.01 -26.34 -11.07
C GLY A 59 -2.19 -27.00 -12.43
N SER A 60 -1.11 -27.49 -13.05
CA SER A 60 -1.15 -28.18 -14.35
C SER A 60 -2.00 -29.46 -14.28
N SER A 61 -1.96 -30.18 -13.16
CA SER A 61 -2.85 -31.35 -12.96
C SER A 61 -4.33 -30.95 -12.83
N LEU A 62 -4.60 -29.83 -12.15
CA LEU A 62 -5.94 -29.28 -11.99
C LEU A 62 -6.51 -28.75 -13.31
N VAL A 63 -5.67 -28.24 -14.23
CA VAL A 63 -6.12 -27.79 -15.56
C VAL A 63 -6.90 -28.89 -16.28
N VAL A 64 -6.41 -30.13 -16.22
CA VAL A 64 -7.08 -31.29 -16.85
C VAL A 64 -8.41 -31.61 -16.14
N LEU A 65 -8.42 -31.60 -14.81
CA LEU A 65 -9.64 -31.88 -14.04
C LEU A 65 -10.73 -30.84 -14.29
N PHE A 66 -10.38 -29.55 -14.22
CA PHE A 66 -11.33 -28.50 -14.50
C PHE A 66 -11.77 -28.51 -15.96
N PHE A 67 -10.88 -28.81 -16.90
CA PHE A 67 -11.26 -28.99 -18.30
C PHE A 67 -12.33 -30.06 -18.47
N VAL A 68 -12.16 -31.24 -17.86
CA VAL A 68 -13.15 -32.33 -17.93
C VAL A 68 -14.49 -31.90 -17.31
N ILE A 69 -14.47 -31.21 -16.17
CA ILE A 69 -15.68 -30.65 -15.56
C ILE A 69 -16.37 -29.66 -16.51
N GLY A 70 -15.59 -28.79 -17.14
CA GLY A 70 -16.07 -27.81 -18.12
C GLY A 70 -16.74 -28.50 -19.31
N PHE A 71 -15.99 -29.43 -19.91
CA PHE A 71 -16.44 -30.26 -21.03
C PHE A 71 -17.74 -30.98 -20.71
N CYS A 72 -17.80 -31.77 -19.64
CA CYS A 72 -19.02 -32.50 -19.27
C CYS A 72 -20.22 -31.60 -18.98
N SER A 73 -20.00 -30.38 -18.48
CA SER A 73 -21.08 -29.43 -18.21
C SER A 73 -21.60 -28.70 -19.45
N GLU A 74 -20.74 -28.55 -20.46
CA GLU A 74 -21.08 -27.89 -21.73
C GLU A 74 -21.67 -28.92 -22.73
N SER A 75 -21.20 -30.18 -22.67
CA SER A 75 -21.54 -31.29 -23.59
C SER A 75 -22.89 -31.99 -23.44
N ILE A 76 -23.95 -31.24 -23.13
CA ILE A 76 -25.30 -31.80 -22.97
C ILE A 76 -25.95 -32.15 -24.33
N ASP A 77 -25.52 -31.53 -25.45
CA ASP A 77 -26.02 -31.86 -26.80
C ASP A 77 -24.89 -32.20 -27.79
N ILE A 78 -24.59 -33.50 -27.89
CA ILE A 78 -23.48 -34.06 -28.69
C ILE A 78 -23.61 -33.71 -30.19
N LYS A 79 -24.82 -33.44 -30.71
CA LYS A 79 -25.02 -33.18 -32.15
C LYS A 79 -24.63 -31.75 -32.58
N GLU A 80 -24.74 -30.76 -31.70
CA GLU A 80 -24.29 -29.39 -31.99
C GLU A 80 -22.80 -29.16 -31.68
N GLU A 81 -22.21 -29.97 -30.80
CA GLU A 81 -20.85 -29.77 -30.29
C GLU A 81 -19.70 -30.30 -31.14
N VAL A 82 -19.95 -31.22 -32.08
CA VAL A 82 -18.89 -31.68 -33.03
C VAL A 82 -18.58 -30.62 -34.10
N ARG A 83 -19.11 -29.40 -33.96
CA ARG A 83 -18.69 -28.25 -34.76
C ARG A 83 -17.24 -27.94 -34.43
N PHE A 84 -16.42 -27.83 -35.47
CA PHE A 84 -15.00 -27.51 -35.36
C PHE A 84 -14.71 -26.27 -34.51
N GLU A 85 -15.59 -25.26 -34.56
CA GLU A 85 -15.48 -24.04 -33.75
C GLU A 85 -15.51 -24.33 -32.23
N THR A 86 -16.40 -25.21 -31.77
CA THR A 86 -16.54 -25.56 -30.35
C THR A 86 -15.30 -26.30 -29.85
N ILE A 87 -14.82 -27.27 -30.62
CA ILE A 87 -13.60 -28.03 -30.31
C ILE A 87 -12.39 -27.09 -30.26
N LEU A 88 -12.24 -26.20 -31.24
CA LEU A 88 -11.16 -25.20 -31.23
C LEU A 88 -11.23 -24.28 -30.02
N ARG A 89 -12.42 -23.82 -29.64
CA ARG A 89 -12.63 -22.96 -28.46
C ARG A 89 -12.20 -23.67 -27.17
N MET A 90 -12.55 -24.95 -27.02
CA MET A 90 -12.13 -25.77 -25.89
C MET A 90 -10.60 -25.97 -25.85
N LEU A 91 -9.97 -26.24 -27.01
CA LEU A 91 -8.51 -26.39 -27.12
C LEU A 91 -7.75 -25.09 -26.83
N MET A 92 -8.25 -23.94 -27.31
CA MET A 92 -7.67 -22.64 -26.96
C MET A 92 -7.76 -22.37 -25.47
N ARG A 93 -8.89 -22.71 -24.84
CA ARG A 93 -9.14 -22.48 -23.42
C ARG A 93 -8.18 -23.28 -22.53
N ILE A 94 -7.98 -24.57 -22.82
CA ILE A 94 -7.04 -25.40 -22.06
C ILE A 94 -5.59 -24.94 -22.30
N GLY A 95 -5.23 -24.58 -23.53
CA GLY A 95 -3.90 -24.06 -23.85
C GLY A 95 -3.60 -22.75 -23.13
N MET A 96 -4.57 -21.83 -23.06
CA MET A 96 -4.45 -20.60 -22.28
C MET A 96 -4.33 -20.87 -20.78
N ALA A 97 -5.13 -21.79 -20.23
CA ALA A 97 -5.06 -22.13 -18.82
C ALA A 97 -3.69 -22.69 -18.44
N GLU A 98 -3.18 -23.66 -19.20
CA GLU A 98 -1.85 -24.23 -18.96
C GLU A 98 -0.74 -23.18 -19.11
N TRP A 99 -0.83 -22.32 -20.13
CA TRP A 99 0.13 -21.23 -20.30
C TRP A 99 0.14 -20.25 -19.12
N LEU A 100 -1.03 -19.91 -18.57
CA LEU A 100 -1.16 -19.05 -17.40
C LEU A 100 -0.56 -19.69 -16.14
N VAL A 101 -0.78 -21.00 -15.95
CA VAL A 101 -0.20 -21.75 -14.83
C VAL A 101 1.32 -21.82 -14.95
N ALA A 102 1.84 -22.20 -16.11
CA ALA A 102 3.27 -22.34 -16.35
C ALA A 102 4.03 -21.00 -16.28
N ASN A 103 3.37 -19.89 -16.64
CA ASN A 103 3.97 -18.56 -16.65
C ASN A 103 3.49 -17.66 -15.49
N ASN A 104 2.89 -18.24 -14.46
CA ASN A 104 2.33 -17.51 -13.31
C ASN A 104 3.34 -16.52 -12.71
N GLU A 105 4.55 -17.01 -12.41
CA GLU A 105 5.63 -16.21 -11.84
C GLU A 105 6.02 -15.02 -12.74
N THR A 106 6.18 -15.27 -14.05
CA THR A 106 6.55 -14.24 -15.04
C THR A 106 5.50 -13.12 -15.10
N ILE A 107 4.22 -13.50 -15.14
CA ILE A 107 3.10 -12.56 -15.19
C ILE A 107 3.10 -11.69 -13.93
N MET A 108 3.24 -12.30 -12.77
CA MET A 108 3.22 -11.57 -11.49
C MET A 108 4.38 -10.60 -11.36
N LYS A 109 5.60 -11.01 -11.73
CA LYS A 109 6.77 -10.14 -11.74
C LYS A 109 6.58 -8.92 -12.65
N ALA A 110 5.92 -9.09 -13.80
CA ALA A 110 5.61 -7.98 -14.70
C ALA A 110 4.69 -6.95 -14.03
N PHE A 111 3.65 -7.40 -13.31
CA PHE A 111 2.76 -6.52 -12.56
C PHE A 111 3.48 -5.82 -11.40
N PHE A 112 4.32 -6.53 -10.64
CA PHE A 112 5.10 -5.93 -9.57
C PHE A 112 6.02 -4.82 -10.08
N THR A 113 6.72 -5.08 -11.18
CA THR A 113 7.62 -4.10 -11.81
C THR A 113 6.84 -2.89 -12.31
N SER A 114 5.68 -3.12 -12.94
CA SER A 114 4.82 -2.05 -13.44
C SER A 114 4.31 -1.15 -12.32
N ALA A 115 3.85 -1.73 -11.21
CA ALA A 115 3.40 -0.97 -10.04
C ALA A 115 4.55 -0.21 -9.36
N GLY A 116 5.72 -0.84 -9.21
CA GLY A 116 6.92 -0.19 -8.67
C GLY A 116 7.39 1.00 -9.52
N ASN A 117 7.42 0.82 -10.84
CA ASN A 117 7.75 1.90 -11.78
C ASN A 117 6.75 3.07 -11.69
N LEU A 118 5.45 2.77 -11.57
CA LEU A 118 4.43 3.81 -11.40
C LEU A 118 4.62 4.58 -10.09
N VAL A 119 4.91 3.90 -8.98
CA VAL A 119 5.29 4.57 -7.72
C VAL A 119 6.53 5.43 -7.92
N GLY A 120 7.56 4.90 -8.58
CA GLY A 120 8.77 5.64 -8.91
C GLY A 120 8.48 6.95 -9.64
N LEU A 121 7.68 6.90 -10.70
CA LEU A 121 7.27 8.09 -11.47
C LEU A 121 6.49 9.12 -10.65
N MET A 122 5.64 8.67 -9.72
CA MET A 122 4.91 9.59 -8.82
C MET A 122 5.82 10.28 -7.80
N THR A 123 6.93 9.64 -7.44
CA THR A 123 7.88 10.14 -6.43
C THR A 123 9.01 11.01 -6.99
N GLN A 124 9.19 11.07 -8.32
CA GLN A 124 10.21 11.89 -8.97
C GLN A 124 9.96 13.39 -8.72
N GLY A 125 10.62 13.94 -7.70
CA GLY A 125 10.72 15.38 -7.46
C GLY A 125 9.60 16.02 -6.63
N LYS A 126 8.71 15.24 -5.99
CA LYS A 126 7.51 15.78 -5.29
C LYS A 126 7.25 15.26 -3.87
N THR A 127 8.25 14.75 -3.17
CA THR A 127 8.06 14.46 -1.73
C THR A 127 8.12 15.76 -0.94
N THR A 128 6.97 16.38 -0.71
CA THR A 128 6.84 17.50 0.21
C THR A 128 7.14 17.01 1.62
N LYS A 129 8.22 17.54 2.21
CA LYS A 129 8.59 17.26 3.60
C LYS A 129 7.69 18.07 4.52
N LEU A 130 7.27 17.47 5.61
CA LEU A 130 6.60 18.17 6.68
C LEU A 130 7.62 19.14 7.30
N LYS A 131 7.26 20.42 7.42
CA LYS A 131 8.09 21.46 8.03
C LYS A 131 7.29 22.23 9.06
N ILE A 132 7.97 22.67 10.12
CA ILE A 132 7.40 23.64 11.06
C ILE A 132 7.50 25.03 10.44
N PRO A 133 6.38 25.75 10.22
CA PRO A 133 6.41 27.11 9.68
C PRO A 133 7.19 28.05 10.60
N ASP A 134 7.91 29.01 10.03
CA ASP A 134 8.77 29.91 10.82
C ASP A 134 7.96 30.79 11.79
N GLU A 135 6.72 31.15 11.43
CA GLU A 135 5.78 31.83 12.34
C GLU A 135 5.50 31.01 13.60
N GLN A 136 5.30 29.69 13.47
CA GLN A 136 5.07 28.80 14.61
C GLN A 136 6.33 28.61 15.46
N LYS A 137 7.52 28.62 14.83
CA LYS A 137 8.79 28.56 15.57
C LYS A 137 8.97 29.77 16.48
N GLU A 138 8.68 30.96 15.97
CA GLU A 138 8.80 32.20 16.74
C GLU A 138 7.75 32.30 17.85
N ILE A 139 6.51 31.85 17.59
CA ILE A 139 5.50 31.72 18.64
C ILE A 139 5.98 30.76 19.74
N ILE A 140 6.48 29.57 19.37
CA ILE A 140 6.91 28.53 20.32
C ILE A 140 8.10 28.99 21.19
N LYS A 141 9.05 29.74 20.62
CA LYS A 141 10.19 30.28 21.37
C LYS A 141 9.79 31.34 22.40
N ASN A 142 8.75 32.13 22.09
CA ASN A 142 8.37 33.31 22.86
C ASN A 142 7.24 33.05 23.87
N LEU A 143 6.84 31.80 24.12
CA LEU A 143 5.83 31.50 25.15
C LEU A 143 6.33 31.83 26.57
N GLY A 144 5.39 32.26 27.42
CA GLY A 144 5.66 32.45 28.85
C GLY A 144 5.99 31.13 29.57
N PHE A 145 6.61 31.21 30.75
CA PHE A 145 7.04 30.02 31.50
C PHE A 145 5.91 29.04 31.82
N GLY A 146 4.77 29.55 32.32
CA GLY A 146 3.62 28.73 32.68
C GLY A 146 2.97 28.04 31.47
N GLU A 147 2.88 28.75 30.34
CA GLU A 147 2.34 28.21 29.10
C GLU A 147 3.30 27.17 28.49
N SER A 148 4.61 27.44 28.54
CA SER A 148 5.63 26.51 28.05
C SER A 148 5.64 25.17 28.80
N LEU A 149 5.36 25.16 30.10
CA LEU A 149 5.31 23.92 30.89
C LEU A 149 4.15 23.01 30.44
N LEU A 150 2.98 23.59 30.16
CA LEU A 150 1.83 22.85 29.61
C LEU A 150 2.15 22.35 28.20
N MET A 151 2.72 23.21 27.35
CA MET A 151 3.05 22.88 25.97
C MET A 151 4.12 21.80 25.87
N MET A 152 5.06 21.73 26.82
CA MET A 152 6.05 20.67 26.89
C MET A 152 5.42 19.30 27.14
N ILE A 153 4.48 19.19 28.10
CA ILE A 153 3.76 17.94 28.37
C ILE A 153 3.01 17.48 27.12
N LEU A 154 2.34 18.42 26.45
CA LEU A 154 1.62 18.11 25.22
C LEU A 154 2.56 17.69 24.07
N ALA A 155 3.67 18.39 23.89
CA ALA A 155 4.66 18.08 22.87
C ALA A 155 5.25 16.68 23.05
N VAL A 156 5.47 16.23 24.29
CA VAL A 156 5.90 14.84 24.59
C VAL A 156 4.82 13.83 24.18
N ILE A 157 3.56 14.08 24.49
CA ILE A 157 2.45 13.19 24.09
C ILE A 157 2.37 13.09 22.56
N ILE A 158 2.44 14.23 21.87
CA ILE A 158 2.40 14.30 20.42
C ILE A 158 3.59 13.58 19.80
N ALA A 159 4.78 13.78 20.35
CA ALA A 159 5.98 13.08 19.91
C ALA A 159 5.80 11.55 19.94
N LEU A 160 5.25 11.01 21.05
CA LEU A 160 4.95 9.58 21.16
C LEU A 160 3.95 9.10 20.10
N VAL A 161 2.89 9.89 19.84
CA VAL A 161 1.90 9.57 18.81
C VAL A 161 2.53 9.55 17.42
N ILE A 162 3.34 10.55 17.06
CA ILE A 162 4.01 10.62 15.76
C ILE A 162 4.97 9.44 15.57
N ILE A 163 5.74 9.09 16.62
CA ILE A 163 6.64 7.93 16.59
C ILE A 163 5.85 6.65 16.32
N PHE A 164 4.76 6.43 17.05
CA PHE A 164 3.88 5.27 16.86
C PHE A 164 3.28 5.24 15.44
N CYS A 165 2.77 6.36 14.95
CA CYS A 165 2.26 6.50 13.59
C CYS A 165 3.32 6.19 12.54
N GLY A 166 4.56 6.63 12.74
CA GLY A 166 5.67 6.35 11.83
C GLY A 166 5.97 4.84 11.74
N PHE A 167 5.99 4.13 12.87
CA PHE A 167 6.12 2.67 12.87
C PHE A 167 4.93 1.97 12.23
N MET A 168 3.70 2.47 12.44
CA MET A 168 2.51 1.94 11.80
C MET A 168 2.57 2.05 10.27
N LEU A 169 3.15 3.11 9.71
CA LEU A 169 3.39 3.20 8.26
C LEU A 169 4.34 2.10 7.76
N ILE A 170 5.45 1.87 8.46
CA ILE A 170 6.39 0.82 8.05
C ILE A 170 5.71 -0.56 8.14
N TYR A 171 4.99 -0.81 9.24
CA TYR A 171 4.25 -2.05 9.45
C TYR A 171 3.27 -2.33 8.30
N THR A 172 2.47 -1.35 7.86
CA THR A 172 1.49 -1.57 6.77
C THR A 172 2.16 -1.92 5.44
N VAL A 173 3.28 -1.27 5.12
CA VAL A 173 4.05 -1.59 3.90
C VAL A 173 4.65 -2.99 3.97
N TYR A 174 5.23 -3.39 5.11
CA TYR A 174 5.76 -4.74 5.30
C TYR A 174 4.65 -5.80 5.21
N PHE A 175 3.50 -5.54 5.83
CA PHE A 175 2.36 -6.44 5.76
C PHE A 175 1.83 -6.59 4.33
N ARG A 176 1.89 -5.54 3.51
CA ARG A 176 1.62 -5.62 2.07
C ARG A 176 2.56 -6.59 1.37
N PHE A 177 3.88 -6.48 1.59
CA PHE A 177 4.84 -7.42 1.00
C PHE A 177 4.54 -8.87 1.39
N LEU A 178 4.22 -9.11 2.66
CA LEU A 178 3.83 -10.45 3.12
C LEU A 178 2.57 -10.96 2.40
N LYS A 179 1.51 -10.13 2.28
CA LYS A 179 0.30 -10.50 1.51
C LYS A 179 0.64 -10.92 0.08
N ILE A 180 1.50 -10.17 -0.60
CA ILE A 180 1.91 -10.47 -1.98
C ILE A 180 2.67 -11.79 -2.04
N LEU A 181 3.65 -12.00 -1.16
CA LEU A 181 4.47 -13.21 -1.16
C LEU A 181 3.62 -14.48 -0.91
N VAL A 182 2.65 -14.40 0.00
CA VAL A 182 1.78 -15.54 0.33
C VAL A 182 0.82 -15.88 -0.82
N ILE A 183 0.33 -14.90 -1.58
CA ILE A 183 -0.68 -15.14 -2.62
C ILE A 183 -0.11 -15.63 -3.95
N VAL A 184 1.18 -15.39 -4.22
CA VAL A 184 1.84 -15.72 -5.50
C VAL A 184 1.65 -17.20 -5.88
N PRO A 185 1.95 -18.19 -5.01
CA PRO A 185 1.80 -19.60 -5.36
C PRO A 185 0.35 -20.03 -5.62
N PHE A 186 -0.62 -19.36 -4.99
CA PHE A 186 -2.03 -19.64 -5.24
C PHE A 186 -2.48 -19.23 -6.64
N GLY A 187 -1.71 -18.42 -7.37
CA GLY A 187 -2.03 -18.03 -8.74
C GLY A 187 -2.04 -19.21 -9.70
N ALA A 188 -1.08 -20.12 -9.60
CA ALA A 188 -1.08 -21.36 -10.37
C ALA A 188 -2.36 -22.19 -10.16
N LEU A 189 -2.82 -22.31 -8.90
CA LEU A 189 -4.06 -23.02 -8.59
C LEU A 189 -5.29 -22.28 -9.13
N ALA A 190 -5.34 -20.96 -8.97
CA ALA A 190 -6.45 -20.16 -9.44
C ALA A 190 -6.54 -20.16 -10.97
N PHE A 191 -5.43 -19.96 -11.68
CA PHE A 191 -5.41 -19.95 -13.14
C PHE A 191 -5.72 -21.31 -13.76
N SER A 192 -5.48 -22.41 -13.06
CA SER A 192 -5.92 -23.73 -13.52
C SER A 192 -7.45 -23.82 -13.73
N THR A 193 -8.23 -23.04 -12.97
CA THR A 193 -9.70 -23.00 -13.07
C THR A 193 -10.21 -22.37 -14.38
N VAL A 194 -9.34 -21.68 -15.13
CA VAL A 194 -9.69 -21.06 -16.43
C VAL A 194 -10.14 -22.11 -17.43
N SER A 195 -9.61 -23.34 -17.37
CA SER A 195 -10.02 -24.44 -18.25
C SER A 195 -11.42 -24.99 -17.93
N GLY A 196 -12.00 -24.63 -16.77
CA GLY A 196 -13.30 -25.08 -16.25
C GLY A 196 -14.52 -24.65 -17.06
N ASN A 197 -15.72 -24.61 -16.50
CA ASN A 197 -16.84 -23.85 -17.10
C ASN A 197 -16.88 -22.41 -16.54
N ARG A 198 -17.90 -21.62 -16.87
CA ARG A 198 -18.03 -20.24 -16.37
C ARG A 198 -18.08 -20.15 -14.83
N MET A 199 -18.63 -21.16 -14.16
CA MET A 199 -18.74 -21.20 -12.71
C MET A 199 -17.36 -21.43 -12.06
N VAL A 200 -16.61 -22.40 -12.57
CA VAL A 200 -15.27 -22.74 -12.06
C VAL A 200 -14.26 -21.63 -12.35
N SER A 201 -14.29 -21.08 -13.57
CA SER A 201 -13.38 -20.01 -14.02
C SER A 201 -13.58 -18.67 -13.28
N HIS A 202 -14.68 -18.49 -12.55
CA HIS A 202 -14.89 -17.32 -11.69
C HIS A 202 -13.81 -17.20 -10.59
N SER A 203 -13.23 -18.33 -10.18
CA SER A 203 -12.15 -18.37 -9.19
C SER A 203 -10.88 -17.69 -9.70
N ALA A 204 -10.47 -17.97 -10.96
CA ALA A 204 -9.35 -17.28 -11.60
C ALA A 204 -9.57 -15.76 -11.69
N VAL A 205 -10.79 -15.35 -12.04
CA VAL A 205 -11.13 -13.91 -12.15
C VAL A 205 -11.08 -13.24 -10.79
N SER A 206 -11.68 -13.86 -9.77
CA SER A 206 -11.63 -13.36 -8.39
C SER A 206 -10.21 -13.24 -7.87
N TYR A 207 -9.37 -14.24 -8.14
CA TYR A 207 -7.95 -14.22 -7.81
C TYR A 207 -7.23 -13.07 -8.50
N ALA A 208 -7.37 -12.94 -9.82
CA ALA A 208 -6.69 -11.90 -10.60
C ALA A 208 -7.07 -10.50 -10.12
N ARG A 209 -8.36 -10.28 -9.82
CA ARG A 209 -8.82 -9.01 -9.25
C ARG A 209 -8.19 -8.72 -7.89
N TYR A 210 -8.24 -9.68 -6.98
CA TYR A 210 -7.66 -9.50 -5.64
C TYR A 210 -6.14 -9.31 -5.69
N PHE A 211 -5.44 -10.07 -6.54
CA PHE A 211 -4.01 -9.89 -6.81
C PHE A 211 -3.71 -8.47 -7.32
N LEU A 212 -4.43 -8.00 -8.34
CA LEU A 212 -4.26 -6.63 -8.86
C LEU A 212 -4.55 -5.57 -7.80
N SER A 213 -5.55 -5.79 -6.94
CA SER A 213 -5.87 -4.89 -5.83
C SER A 213 -4.72 -4.76 -4.83
N ILE A 214 -4.07 -5.87 -4.44
CA ILE A 214 -2.90 -5.83 -3.55
C ILE A 214 -1.67 -5.23 -4.24
N VAL A 215 -1.46 -5.53 -5.52
CA VAL A 215 -0.32 -4.98 -6.27
C VAL A 215 -0.44 -3.47 -6.40
N LEU A 216 -1.61 -2.97 -6.80
CA LEU A 216 -1.90 -1.55 -6.95
C LEU A 216 -2.10 -0.82 -5.62
N GLU A 217 -2.25 -1.53 -4.50
CA GLU A 217 -2.27 -0.96 -3.15
C GLU A 217 -1.07 -0.02 -2.92
N ALA A 218 0.13 -0.36 -3.41
CA ALA A 218 1.30 0.52 -3.27
C ALA A 218 1.13 1.87 -3.96
N VAL A 219 0.48 1.88 -5.14
CA VAL A 219 0.19 3.10 -5.89
C VAL A 219 -0.77 3.96 -5.09
N THR A 220 -1.82 3.36 -4.54
CA THR A 220 -2.80 4.08 -3.71
C THR A 220 -2.19 4.56 -2.39
N MET A 221 -1.32 3.79 -1.75
CA MET A 221 -0.57 4.22 -0.56
C MET A 221 0.32 5.43 -0.87
N ALA A 222 1.09 5.38 -1.96
CA ALA A 222 1.94 6.49 -2.39
C ALA A 222 1.12 7.75 -2.69
N LEU A 223 -0.01 7.62 -3.41
CA LEU A 223 -0.94 8.72 -3.67
C LEU A 223 -1.53 9.30 -2.39
N ALA A 224 -1.94 8.45 -1.45
CA ALA A 224 -2.49 8.89 -0.16
C ALA A 224 -1.47 9.75 0.59
N ILE A 225 -0.20 9.34 0.65
CA ILE A 225 0.86 10.11 1.30
C ILE A 225 1.09 11.45 0.60
N ILE A 226 1.18 11.45 -0.74
CA ILE A 226 1.37 12.69 -1.52
C ILE A 226 0.22 13.67 -1.28
N VAL A 227 -1.02 13.19 -1.32
CA VAL A 227 -2.23 14.01 -1.12
C VAL A 227 -2.33 14.50 0.33
N CYS A 228 -2.09 13.65 1.32
CA CYS A 228 -2.08 14.06 2.73
C CYS A 228 -1.00 15.11 3.00
N ASN A 229 0.19 14.97 2.42
CA ASN A 229 1.24 16.00 2.53
C ASN A 229 0.85 17.30 1.80
N ALA A 230 0.09 17.24 0.71
CA ALA A 230 -0.44 18.44 0.06
C ALA A 230 -1.49 19.15 0.93
N PHE A 231 -2.41 18.40 1.55
CA PHE A 231 -3.37 18.95 2.51
C PHE A 231 -2.68 19.64 3.69
N LEU A 232 -1.63 19.02 4.22
CA LEU A 232 -0.79 19.58 5.28
C LEU A 232 -0.17 20.94 4.92
N ASN A 233 0.30 21.09 3.69
CA ASN A 233 0.94 22.33 3.23
C ASN A 233 -0.07 23.41 2.81
N ALA A 234 -1.36 23.09 2.69
CA ALA A 234 -2.40 24.07 2.38
C ALA A 234 -2.75 24.99 3.58
N GLY A 235 -2.28 24.64 4.78
CA GLY A 235 -2.41 25.43 6.00
C GLY A 235 -3.80 25.35 6.65
N LEU A 236 -3.90 25.96 7.83
CA LEU A 236 -5.13 26.00 8.61
C LEU A 236 -6.26 26.73 7.86
N PRO A 237 -7.53 26.30 8.02
CA PRO A 237 -8.65 27.15 7.67
C PRO A 237 -8.60 28.45 8.51
N THR A 238 -8.98 29.57 7.90
CA THR A 238 -8.80 30.96 8.37
C THR A 238 -9.39 31.34 9.73
N PHE A 239 -9.95 30.39 10.48
CA PHE A 239 -10.52 30.60 11.81
C PHE A 239 -9.49 31.03 12.86
N ALA A 240 -8.18 30.87 12.60
CA ALA A 240 -7.13 31.00 13.62
C ALA A 240 -6.52 32.43 13.83
N SER A 241 -6.87 33.43 13.01
CA SER A 241 -6.12 34.69 12.96
C SER A 241 -6.23 35.58 14.22
N ASN A 242 -7.33 35.46 14.99
CA ASN A 242 -7.62 36.31 16.15
C ASN A 242 -7.31 35.67 17.53
N TYR A 243 -6.72 34.47 17.59
CA TYR A 243 -6.42 33.81 18.86
C TYR A 243 -5.10 34.26 19.49
N ALA A 244 -4.97 34.03 20.80
CA ALA A 244 -3.71 34.21 21.52
C ALA A 244 -2.62 33.27 20.97
N ASP A 245 -1.36 33.68 21.09
CA ASP A 245 -0.22 32.99 20.49
C ASP A 245 -0.04 31.55 21.02
N TRP A 246 -0.25 31.33 22.33
CA TRP A 246 -0.24 29.97 22.89
C TRP A 246 -1.34 29.07 22.29
N THR A 247 -2.51 29.64 21.97
CA THR A 247 -3.63 28.92 21.32
C THR A 247 -3.31 28.57 19.87
N LYS A 248 -2.61 29.45 19.15
CA LYS A 248 -2.12 29.18 17.78
C LYS A 248 -1.13 28.01 17.77
N ALA A 249 -0.17 27.99 18.70
CA ALA A 249 0.78 26.89 18.83
C ALA A 249 0.08 25.57 19.23
N LEU A 250 -0.96 25.63 20.07
CA LEU A 250 -1.75 24.46 20.44
C LEU A 250 -2.48 23.87 19.22
N MET A 251 -3.14 24.73 18.44
CA MET A 251 -3.86 24.31 17.23
C MET A 251 -2.91 23.68 16.21
N TYR A 252 -1.73 24.26 16.01
CA TYR A 252 -0.71 23.70 15.12
C TYR A 252 -0.27 22.30 15.57
N MET A 253 0.00 22.11 16.86
CA MET A 253 0.37 20.81 17.42
C MET A 253 -0.74 19.75 17.26
N CYS A 254 -2.00 20.13 17.43
CA CYS A 254 -3.15 19.26 17.17
C CYS A 254 -3.28 18.91 15.68
N GLU A 255 -3.09 19.87 14.77
CA GLU A 255 -3.14 19.67 13.33
C GLU A 255 -2.03 18.72 12.85
N LEU A 256 -0.81 18.90 13.37
CA LEU A 256 0.33 18.01 13.10
C LEU A 256 -0.04 16.56 13.45
N THR A 257 -0.58 16.35 14.64
CA THR A 257 -0.98 15.02 15.13
C THR A 257 -2.10 14.44 14.28
N PHE A 258 -3.14 15.23 14.00
CA PHE A 258 -4.28 14.83 13.19
C PHE A 258 -3.86 14.41 11.79
N SER A 259 -2.95 15.15 11.17
CA SER A 259 -2.51 14.91 9.81
C SER A 259 -1.61 13.69 9.67
N VAL A 260 -0.71 13.49 10.63
CA VAL A 260 0.08 12.26 10.75
C VAL A 260 -0.85 11.05 10.92
N ALA A 261 -1.84 11.14 11.82
CA ALA A 261 -2.81 10.08 12.03
C ALA A 261 -3.69 9.82 10.79
N MET A 262 -4.13 10.88 10.10
CA MET A 262 -4.90 10.79 8.86
C MET A 262 -4.10 10.08 7.76
N THR A 263 -2.82 10.42 7.62
CA THR A 263 -1.93 9.78 6.63
C THR A 263 -1.83 8.28 6.90
N VAL A 264 -1.62 7.87 8.16
CA VAL A 264 -1.62 6.44 8.53
C VAL A 264 -2.96 5.77 8.23
N GLY A 265 -4.07 6.43 8.57
CA GLY A 265 -5.41 5.91 8.30
C GLY A 265 -5.68 5.70 6.82
N ALA A 266 -5.32 6.66 5.98
CA ALA A 266 -5.46 6.59 4.53
C ALA A 266 -4.60 5.47 3.92
N VAL A 267 -3.35 5.34 4.38
CA VAL A 267 -2.44 4.27 3.95
C VAL A 267 -2.95 2.89 4.35
N LYS A 268 -3.48 2.73 5.58
CA LYS A 268 -4.07 1.46 6.04
C LYS A 268 -5.34 1.09 5.28
N GLY A 269 -6.13 2.07 4.84
CA GLY A 269 -7.33 1.89 4.04
C GLY A 269 -7.08 1.73 2.54
N ALA A 270 -5.83 1.85 2.07
CA ALA A 270 -5.49 1.95 0.65
C ALA A 270 -6.01 0.75 -0.15
N GLN A 271 -5.83 -0.49 0.31
CA GLN A 271 -6.27 -1.68 -0.42
C GLN A 271 -7.78 -1.67 -0.68
N GLY A 272 -8.57 -1.34 0.34
CA GLY A 272 -10.04 -1.29 0.22
C GLY A 272 -10.49 -0.19 -0.76
N LEU A 273 -9.76 0.92 -0.80
CA LEU A 273 -9.98 1.99 -1.77
C LEU A 273 -9.63 1.54 -3.20
N THR A 274 -8.46 0.92 -3.40
CA THR A 274 -8.02 0.39 -4.70
C THR A 274 -9.02 -0.61 -5.26
N GLY A 275 -9.43 -1.59 -4.45
CA GLY A 275 -10.39 -2.61 -4.86
C GLY A 275 -11.74 -2.02 -5.29
N LYS A 276 -12.32 -1.17 -4.45
CA LYS A 276 -13.61 -0.52 -4.74
C LYS A 276 -13.55 0.43 -5.93
N ALA A 277 -12.48 1.22 -6.05
CA ALA A 277 -12.35 2.20 -7.13
C ALA A 277 -12.20 1.56 -8.50
N LEU A 278 -11.55 0.40 -8.58
CA LEU A 278 -11.27 -0.30 -9.84
C LEU A 278 -12.23 -1.47 -10.13
N GLY A 279 -13.17 -1.76 -9.23
CA GLY A 279 -14.08 -2.90 -9.36
C GLY A 279 -13.37 -4.26 -9.29
N LEU A 280 -12.30 -4.32 -8.49
CA LEU A 280 -11.46 -5.51 -8.26
C LEU A 280 -11.94 -6.24 -7.00
#